data_AF-A0A3M2B4K8-F1
#
_entry.id   AF-A0A3M2B4K8-F1
#
_cell.length_a   1.000
_cell.length_b   1.000
_cell.length_c   1.000
_cell.angle_alpha   90.00
_cell.angle_beta   90.00
_cell.angle_gamma   90.00
#
_symmetry.space_group_name_H-M   'P 1'
#
loop_
_entity.id
_entity.type
_entity.pdbx_description
1 polymer ?
#
loop_
_entity_poly.entity_id
_entity_poly.type
_entity_poly.pdbx_seq_one_letter_code
_entity_poly.pdbx_strand_id
1 'polypeptide(L)'
;MNIERNTRRRKKLDNALFISASFVPSVNGYFDSSQPIKRVEFVRDKYTLLRKGKKRHKIKLTGTRCGFSVSKNFYNSVNKGDRVEYYVKRGFLGIEWLYKKLVKVVERPE
;
A
#
# COMPACT_ATOMS: atom_id res chain seq x y z
N MET A 1 13.73 -56.95 -0.37
CA MET A 1 13.64 -56.88 1.11
C MET A 1 13.83 -55.43 1.51
N ASN A 2 12.75 -54.72 1.78
CA ASN A 2 12.09 -54.57 3.10
C ASN A 2 12.85 -53.57 4.00
N ILE A 3 12.40 -52.31 4.04
CA ILE A 3 11.29 -51.80 4.87
C ILE A 3 11.85 -51.35 6.22
N GLU A 4 11.98 -50.01 6.34
CA GLU A 4 11.23 -49.23 7.33
C GLU A 4 11.59 -49.43 8.81
N ARG A 5 11.95 -48.33 9.49
CA ARG A 5 11.27 -47.77 10.68
C ARG A 5 12.28 -47.10 11.62
N ASN A 6 12.20 -45.80 11.90
CA ASN A 6 11.16 -45.07 12.64
C ASN A 6 11.71 -44.67 14.01
N THR A 7 11.26 -43.51 14.48
CA THR A 7 11.24 -43.08 15.88
C THR A 7 12.52 -42.61 16.56
N ARG A 8 12.66 -41.28 16.66
CA ARG A 8 12.68 -40.52 17.94
C ARG A 8 12.77 -39.02 17.60
N ARG A 9 11.66 -38.36 17.30
CA ARG A 9 10.86 -37.60 18.29
C ARG A 9 11.71 -37.01 19.44
N ARG A 10 12.16 -35.76 19.26
CA ARG A 10 11.98 -34.68 20.25
C ARG A 10 11.81 -33.38 19.44
N LYS A 11 10.61 -33.09 18.93
CA LYS A 11 9.70 -32.09 19.53
C LYS A 11 10.46 -31.09 20.42
N LYS A 12 11.12 -30.11 19.80
CA LYS A 12 11.15 -28.76 20.35
C LYS A 12 10.15 -27.98 19.52
N LEU A 13 8.91 -27.92 20.02
CA LEU A 13 7.96 -26.92 19.59
C LEU A 13 8.54 -25.59 20.08
N ASP A 14 9.38 -24.97 19.26
CA ASP A 14 9.52 -23.54 19.34
C ASP A 14 8.17 -23.00 18.86
N ASN A 15 7.35 -22.56 19.81
CA ASN A 15 6.18 -21.74 19.55
C ASN A 15 6.65 -20.43 18.90
N ALA A 16 7.08 -20.53 17.64
CA ALA A 16 7.19 -19.41 16.76
C ALA A 16 5.75 -18.92 16.58
N LEU A 17 5.41 -17.86 17.30
CA LEU A 17 4.21 -17.10 17.11
C LEU A 17 4.19 -16.68 15.62
N PHE A 18 3.57 -17.49 14.77
CA PHE A 18 3.33 -17.18 13.37
C PHE A 18 2.28 -16.06 13.34
N ILE A 19 2.72 -14.84 13.64
CA ILE A 19 1.96 -13.64 13.37
C ILE A 19 1.82 -13.62 11.85
N SER A 20 0.65 -14.01 11.36
CA SER A 20 0.42 -14.00 9.92
C SER A 20 0.60 -12.55 9.44
N ALA A 21 1.37 -12.37 8.37
CA ALA A 21 1.66 -11.06 7.78
C ALA A 21 0.38 -10.28 7.38
N SER A 22 -0.77 -10.95 7.42
CA SER A 22 -2.11 -10.41 7.17
C SER A 22 -2.69 -9.57 8.31
N PHE A 23 -2.22 -9.72 9.57
CA PHE A 23 -2.66 -8.88 10.70
C PHE A 23 -1.88 -7.57 10.82
N VAL A 24 -0.70 -7.49 10.18
CA VAL A 24 0.22 -6.37 10.31
C VAL A 24 -0.40 -5.03 9.86
N PRO A 25 -1.13 -4.91 8.73
CA PRO A 25 -1.66 -3.61 8.30
C PRO A 25 -2.73 -3.03 9.24
N SER A 26 -3.63 -3.88 9.74
CA SER A 26 -4.77 -3.48 10.57
C SER A 26 -4.30 -2.99 11.95
N VAL A 27 -3.39 -3.73 12.57
CA VAL A 27 -2.78 -3.38 13.86
C VAL A 27 -1.87 -2.16 13.70
N ASN A 28 -1.10 -2.10 12.61
CA ASN A 28 -0.20 -0.98 12.33
C ASN A 28 -0.93 0.35 12.16
N GLY A 29 -2.16 0.36 11.60
CA GLY A 29 -3.00 1.56 11.52
C GLY A 29 -3.76 1.87 12.81
N TYR A 30 -4.18 0.86 13.58
CA TYR A 30 -4.91 1.06 14.85
C TYR A 30 -4.03 1.69 15.94
N PHE A 31 -2.75 1.31 16.02
CA PHE A 31 -1.78 1.87 16.98
C PHE A 31 -0.91 3.00 16.40
N ASP A 32 -1.29 3.55 15.24
CA ASP A 32 -0.54 4.62 14.60
C ASP A 32 -0.81 6.00 15.24
N SER A 33 0.07 6.41 16.14
CA SER A 33 0.07 7.76 16.73
C SER A 33 0.85 8.79 15.90
N SER A 34 1.42 8.40 14.75
CA SER A 34 2.27 9.30 13.97
C SER A 34 1.48 10.45 13.34
N GLN A 35 2.11 11.61 13.28
CA GLN A 35 1.55 12.75 12.56
C GLN A 35 1.60 12.47 11.05
N PRO A 36 0.52 12.79 10.31
CA PRO A 36 0.50 12.58 8.88
C PRO A 36 1.49 13.51 8.17
N ILE A 37 2.35 12.92 7.35
CA ILE A 37 3.35 13.63 6.54
C ILE A 37 2.72 13.94 5.19
N LYS A 38 2.65 15.24 4.86
CA LYS A 38 2.23 15.72 3.54
C LYS A 38 3.34 15.47 2.52
N ARG A 39 2.98 14.91 1.37
CA ARG A 39 3.85 14.77 0.20
C ARG A 39 3.17 15.34 -1.02
N VAL A 40 3.96 15.97 -1.89
CA VAL A 40 3.51 16.49 -3.17
C VAL A 40 4.39 15.88 -4.25
N GLU A 41 3.77 15.20 -5.21
CA GLU A 41 4.47 14.54 -6.30
C GLU A 41 3.75 14.75 -7.63
N PHE A 42 4.48 14.50 -8.72
CA PHE A 42 3.94 14.57 -10.06
C PHE A 42 3.33 13.23 -10.49
N VAL A 43 2.25 13.31 -11.27
CA VAL A 43 1.68 12.15 -11.96
C VAL A 43 2.63 11.75 -13.08
N ARG A 44 3.34 10.65 -12.89
CA ARG A 44 4.23 10.06 -13.90
C ARG A 44 3.43 9.31 -14.96
N ASP A 45 2.44 8.53 -14.54
CA ASP A 45 1.69 7.68 -15.45
C ASP A 45 0.23 7.45 -15.02
N LYS A 46 -0.61 7.10 -15.99
CA LYS A 46 -2.05 6.83 -15.82
C LYS A 46 -2.43 5.62 -16.67
N TYR A 47 -3.02 4.61 -16.05
CA TYR A 47 -3.46 3.40 -16.74
C TYR A 47 -4.69 2.78 -16.07
N THR A 48 -5.32 1.84 -16.74
CA THR A 48 -6.47 1.11 -16.19
C THR A 48 -6.22 -0.38 -16.23
N LEU A 49 -6.61 -1.08 -15.17
CA LEU A 49 -6.50 -2.54 -15.09
C LEU A 49 -7.89 -3.16 -15.06
N LEU A 50 -8.15 -4.12 -15.94
CA LEU A 50 -9.34 -4.96 -15.89
C LEU A 50 -9.01 -6.21 -15.07
N ARG A 51 -9.70 -6.40 -13.94
CA ARG A 51 -9.55 -7.60 -13.10
C ARG A 51 -10.92 -8.10 -12.67
N LYS A 52 -11.25 -9.36 -13.03
CA LYS A 52 -12.54 -10.00 -12.74
C LYS A 52 -13.73 -9.14 -13.20
N GLY A 53 -13.68 -8.64 -14.44
CA GLY A 53 -14.72 -7.77 -15.02
C GLY A 53 -14.80 -6.35 -14.45
N LYS A 54 -14.02 -6.01 -13.43
CA LYS A 54 -14.00 -4.66 -12.82
C LYS A 54 -12.81 -3.85 -13.34
N LYS A 55 -13.09 -2.66 -13.88
CA LYS A 55 -12.07 -1.68 -14.29
C LYS A 55 -11.57 -0.90 -13.07
N ARG A 56 -10.26 -0.95 -12.83
CA ARG A 56 -9.58 -0.20 -11.78
C ARG A 56 -8.76 0.92 -12.42
N HIS A 57 -8.97 2.14 -11.94
CA HIS A 57 -8.22 3.32 -12.38
C HIS A 57 -6.96 3.46 -11.54
N LYS A 58 -5.80 3.55 -12.20
CA LYS A 58 -4.49 3.57 -11.57
C LYS A 58 -3.69 4.78 -12.00
N ILE A 59 -3.02 5.42 -11.03
CA ILE A 59 -2.04 6.46 -11.29
C ILE A 59 -0.71 6.08 -10.65
N LYS A 60 0.40 6.45 -11.27
CA LYS A 60 1.75 6.27 -10.74
C LYS A 60 2.37 7.64 -10.50
N LEU A 61 2.88 7.87 -9.29
CA LEU A 61 3.56 9.11 -8.93
C LEU A 61 5.08 8.92 -9.04
N THR A 62 5.82 9.99 -9.32
CA THR A 62 7.27 9.92 -9.60
C THR A 62 8.09 9.32 -8.45
N GLY A 63 7.78 9.66 -7.21
CA GLY A 63 8.48 9.17 -6.00
C GLY A 63 8.00 7.80 -5.51
N THR A 64 7.09 7.16 -6.24
CA THR A 64 6.47 5.90 -5.80
C THR A 64 6.77 4.74 -6.74
N ARG A 65 7.12 3.59 -6.15
CA ARG A 65 7.35 2.35 -6.93
C ARG A 65 6.04 1.74 -7.45
N CYS A 66 4.96 1.90 -6.68
CA CYS A 66 3.66 1.26 -6.92
C CYS A 66 2.60 2.24 -7.45
N GLY A 67 1.60 1.70 -8.16
CA GLY A 67 0.46 2.48 -8.66
C GLY A 67 -0.71 2.57 -7.66
N PHE A 68 -1.17 3.78 -7.40
CA PHE A 68 -2.32 4.07 -6.53
C PHE A 68 -3.63 3.75 -7.24
N SER A 69 -4.55 3.09 -6.52
CA SER A 69 -5.94 2.94 -6.99
C SER A 69 -6.72 4.20 -6.65
N VAL A 70 -7.34 4.81 -7.66
CA VAL A 70 -8.10 6.05 -7.50
C VAL A 70 -9.53 5.89 -8.01
N SER A 71 -10.41 6.83 -7.64
CA SER A 71 -11.75 6.89 -8.22
C SER A 71 -11.68 7.30 -9.70
N LYS A 72 -12.72 6.94 -10.46
CA LYS A 72 -12.86 7.36 -11.87
C LYS A 72 -12.82 8.88 -12.02
N ASN A 73 -13.51 9.61 -11.14
CA ASN A 73 -13.57 11.07 -11.18
C ASN A 73 -12.18 11.69 -10.99
N PHE A 74 -11.43 11.22 -9.98
CA PHE A 74 -10.06 11.69 -9.75
C PHE A 74 -9.13 11.33 -10.92
N TYR A 75 -9.26 10.11 -11.44
CA TYR A 75 -8.49 9.67 -12.61
C TYR A 75 -8.73 10.57 -13.82
N ASN A 76 -9.96 11.04 -14.03
CA ASN A 76 -10.29 11.91 -15.14
C ASN A 76 -9.83 13.36 -14.92
N SER A 77 -9.77 13.82 -13.67
CA SER A 77 -9.41 15.21 -13.35
C SER A 77 -7.90 15.49 -13.38
N VAL A 78 -7.06 14.47 -13.28
CA VAL A 78 -5.59 14.59 -13.27
C VAL A 78 -4.99 14.20 -14.62
N ASN A 79 -3.91 14.84 -15.05
CA ASN A 79 -3.13 14.50 -16.23
C ASN A 79 -1.69 14.12 -15.84
N LYS A 80 -0.94 13.52 -16.78
CA LYS A 80 0.50 13.31 -16.58
C LYS A 80 1.17 14.68 -16.45
N GLY A 81 2.08 14.82 -15.48
CA GLY A 81 2.70 16.09 -15.13
C GLY A 81 1.93 16.91 -14.10
N ASP A 82 0.68 16.58 -13.77
CA ASP A 82 -0.05 17.29 -12.72
C ASP A 82 0.57 17.01 -11.33
N ARG A 83 0.53 18.01 -10.46
CA ARG A 83 0.92 17.89 -9.06
C ARG A 83 -0.23 17.30 -8.25
N VAL A 84 0.10 16.30 -7.45
CA VAL A 84 -0.83 15.60 -6.56
C VAL A 84 -0.27 15.59 -5.15
N GLU A 85 -1.11 16.01 -4.22
CA GLU A 85 -0.86 15.98 -2.79
C GLU A 85 -1.46 14.72 -2.18
N TYR A 86 -0.71 14.10 -1.27
CA TYR A 86 -1.17 12.97 -0.49
C TYR A 86 -0.54 12.96 0.89
N TYR A 87 -1.20 12.29 1.84
CA TYR A 87 -0.72 12.18 3.21
C TYR A 87 -0.35 10.73 3.49
N VAL A 88 0.87 10.52 3.99
CA VAL A 88 1.32 9.23 4.48
C VAL A 88 1.48 9.29 5.98
N LYS A 89 1.21 8.18 6.66
CA LYS A 89 1.61 7.99 8.05
C LYS A 89 2.65 6.88 8.13
N ARG A 90 3.52 6.96 9.14
CA ARG A 90 4.44 5.89 9.50
C ARG A 90 3.77 5.12 10.61
N GLY A 91 3.17 3.98 10.27
CA GLY A 91 2.49 3.16 11.29
C GLY A 91 3.46 2.63 12.35
N PHE A 92 2.91 1.95 13.34
CA PHE A 92 3.60 1.35 14.50
C PHE A 92 4.93 0.61 14.20
N LEU A 93 5.09 0.00 13.01
CA LEU A 93 6.31 -0.71 12.60
C LEU A 93 7.18 0.06 11.59
N GLY A 94 6.97 1.37 11.44
CA GLY A 94 7.68 2.21 10.46
C GLY A 94 7.24 1.98 9.01
N ILE A 95 6.20 1.17 8.78
CA ILE A 95 5.64 0.92 7.44
C ILE A 95 4.77 2.11 7.04
N GLU A 96 5.14 2.77 5.93
CA GLU A 96 4.38 3.89 5.38
C GLU A 96 3.08 3.42 4.73
N TRP A 97 1.97 4.08 5.05
CA TRP A 97 0.68 3.82 4.43
C TRP A 97 -0.05 5.11 4.08
N LEU A 98 -0.90 5.04 3.05
CA LEU A 98 -1.68 6.17 2.56
C LEU A 98 -2.81 6.49 3.55
N TYR A 99 -2.70 7.61 4.25
CA TYR A 99 -3.63 8.04 5.28
C TYR A 99 -4.86 8.77 4.72
N LYS A 100 -4.67 9.63 3.71
CA LYS A 100 -5.74 10.38 3.05
C LYS A 100 -5.76 10.17 1.54
N LYS A 101 -6.93 10.42 0.95
CA LYS A 101 -7.13 10.41 -0.51
C LYS A 101 -6.18 11.42 -1.18
N LEU A 102 -5.80 11.09 -2.41
CA LEU A 102 -4.99 11.96 -3.26
C LEU A 102 -5.82 13.19 -3.67
N VAL A 103 -5.20 14.36 -3.66
CA VAL A 103 -5.82 15.63 -4.03
C VAL A 103 -4.98 16.28 -5.13
N LYS A 104 -5.63 16.73 -6.22
CA LYS A 104 -4.94 17.46 -7.28
C LYS A 104 -4.61 18.85 -6.75
N VAL A 105 -3.34 19.23 -6.83
CA VAL A 105 -2.90 20.60 -6.52
C VAL A 105 -3.16 21.42 -7.77
N VAL A 106 -4.07 22.38 -7.67
CA VAL A 106 -4.28 23.39 -8.72
C VAL A 106 -3.47 24.59 -8.32
N GLU A 107 -2.37 24.85 -9.02
CA GLU A 107 -1.67 26.14 -8.91
C GLU A 107 -2.66 27.20 -9.39
N ARG A 108 -3.07 28.10 -8.49
CA ARG A 108 -3.87 29.26 -8.86
C ARG A 108 -2.97 30.15 -9.72
N PRO A 109 -3.37 30.55 -10.94
CA PRO A 109 -2.66 31.63 -11.62
C PRO A 109 -2.81 32.88 -10.74
N GLU A 110 -1.68 33.48 -10.37
CA GLU A 110 -1.62 34.80 -9.75
C GLU A 110 -2.00 35.90 -10.75
#